data_AF-A0A842RP31-F1
#
_entry.id   AF-A0A842RP31-F1
#
_cell.length_a   1.000
_cell.length_b   1.000
_cell.length_c   1.000
_cell.angle_alpha   90.00
_cell.angle_beta   90.00
_cell.angle_gamma   90.00
#
_symmetry.space_group_name_H-M   'P 1'
#
loop_
_entity.id
_entity.type
_entity.pdbx_description
1 polymer ?
#
loop_
_entity_poly.entity_id
_entity_poly.type
_entity_poly.pdbx_seq_one_letter_code
_entity_poly.pdbx_strand_id
1 'polypeptide(L)'
;MSDFSRDDMWYTIDGNNSKYFFTLNGTIQTAPFFAAWDSKLDGESITIEFFANDTLGQISSDSITLIKKIPPPTPPSGIPGYDISIFMIITISTFGILYLTIKKRK
;
A
#
# COMPACT_ATOMS: atom_id res chain seq x y z
N MET A 1 -24.46 -2.97 34.21
CA MET A 1 -23.55 -2.26 33.30
C MET A 1 -22.32 -3.14 33.20
N SER A 2 -22.21 -3.96 32.17
CA SER A 2 -21.05 -4.83 31.98
C SER A 2 -19.89 -3.95 31.52
N ASP A 3 -18.92 -3.74 32.41
CA ASP A 3 -17.66 -3.10 32.06
C ASP A 3 -16.95 -4.01 31.04
N PHE A 4 -16.80 -3.54 29.80
CA PHE A 4 -15.90 -4.18 28.84
C PHE A 4 -14.48 -3.90 29.34
N SER A 5 -13.81 -4.90 29.91
CA SER A 5 -12.42 -4.77 30.30
C SER A 5 -11.56 -4.66 29.03
N ARG A 6 -10.46 -3.91 29.12
CA ARG A 6 -9.48 -3.81 28.03
C ARG A 6 -8.93 -5.17 27.61
N ASP A 7 -9.02 -6.16 28.49
CA ASP A 7 -8.45 -7.49 28.30
C ASP A 7 -9.46 -8.53 27.77
N ASP A 8 -10.68 -8.10 27.43
CA ASP A 8 -11.75 -9.00 26.98
C ASP A 8 -11.78 -9.19 25.45
N MET A 9 -11.23 -8.24 24.68
CA MET A 9 -11.14 -8.36 23.22
C MET A 9 -9.72 -8.20 22.74
N TRP A 10 -9.29 -9.09 21.85
CA TRP A 10 -7.97 -9.00 21.23
C TRP A 10 -8.00 -9.53 19.80
N TYR A 11 -6.97 -9.21 19.03
CA TYR A 11 -6.74 -9.84 17.74
C TYR A 11 -5.33 -10.43 17.67
N THR A 12 -5.16 -11.39 16.76
CA THR A 12 -3.88 -11.96 16.36
C THR A 12 -3.66 -11.74 14.86
N ILE A 13 -2.41 -11.80 14.41
CA ILE A 13 -2.05 -11.64 12.99
C ILE A 13 -1.33 -12.92 12.55
N ASP A 14 -1.76 -13.51 11.44
CA ASP A 14 -1.20 -14.73 10.83
C ASP A 14 -1.05 -15.90 11.83
N GLY A 15 -2.01 -16.04 12.76
CA GLY A 15 -1.99 -17.10 13.77
C GLY A 15 -0.87 -16.98 14.81
N ASN A 16 -0.19 -15.82 14.90
CA ASN A 16 0.79 -15.55 15.95
C ASN A 16 0.11 -15.55 17.33
N ASN A 17 0.80 -16.08 18.35
CA ASN A 17 0.33 -16.10 19.74
C ASN A 17 0.31 -14.72 20.42
N SER A 18 0.82 -13.67 19.75
CA SER A 18 0.81 -12.30 20.25
C SER A 18 -0.62 -11.72 20.23
N LYS A 19 -1.16 -11.39 21.40
CA LYS A 19 -2.49 -10.78 21.55
C LYS A 19 -2.40 -9.25 21.52
N TYR A 20 -3.24 -8.63 20.68
CA TYR A 20 -3.36 -7.18 20.60
C TYR A 20 -4.74 -6.74 21.06
N PHE A 21 -4.80 -6.13 22.25
CA PHE A 21 -6.05 -5.78 22.92
C PHE A 21 -6.69 -4.48 22.42
N PHE A 22 -8.02 -4.45 22.36
CA PHE A 22 -8.80 -3.28 21.96
C PHE A 22 -10.15 -3.24 22.69
N THR A 23 -10.78 -2.06 22.77
CA THR A 23 -12.07 -1.87 23.46
C THR A 23 -13.15 -1.22 22.60
N LEU A 24 -12.77 -0.62 21.48
CA LEU A 24 -13.64 0.13 20.58
C LEU A 24 -13.26 -0.20 19.14
N ASN A 25 -14.23 -0.10 18.25
CA ASN A 25 -14.00 -0.18 16.82
C ASN A 25 -13.10 0.98 16.38
N GLY A 26 -12.07 0.67 15.60
CA GLY A 26 -11.09 1.65 15.16
C GLY A 26 -10.17 1.09 14.08
N THR A 27 -9.16 1.88 13.73
CA THR A 27 -8.21 1.50 12.68
C THR A 27 -7.07 0.66 13.26
N ILE A 28 -6.76 -0.46 12.62
CA ILE A 28 -5.58 -1.27 12.94
C ILE A 28 -4.37 -0.63 12.25
N GLN A 29 -3.62 0.20 12.98
CA GLN A 29 -2.39 0.86 12.53
C GLN A 29 -1.24 0.66 13.53
N THR A 30 -1.05 -0.59 13.93
CA THR A 30 -0.01 -0.94 14.91
C THR A 30 1.26 -1.39 14.18
N ALA A 31 2.43 -1.17 14.80
CA ALA A 31 3.71 -1.66 14.29
C ALA A 31 3.70 -3.15 13.85
N PRO A 32 3.10 -4.09 14.60
CA PRO A 32 2.99 -5.49 14.17
C PRO A 32 2.13 -5.69 12.92
N PHE A 33 1.07 -4.90 12.73
CA PHE A 33 0.27 -4.93 11.50
C PHE A 33 1.12 -4.50 10.29
N PHE A 34 1.81 -3.36 10.40
CA PHE A 34 2.68 -2.89 9.32
C PHE A 34 3.80 -3.89 9.01
N ALA A 35 4.46 -4.44 10.03
CA ALA A 35 5.49 -5.46 9.84
C ALA A 35 4.96 -6.71 9.10
N ALA A 36 3.78 -7.21 9.48
CA ALA A 36 3.16 -8.35 8.80
C ALA A 36 2.78 -8.01 7.36
N TRP A 37 2.12 -6.88 7.13
CA TRP A 37 1.68 -6.45 5.80
C TRP A 37 2.85 -6.13 4.84
N ASP A 38 3.88 -5.47 5.34
CA ASP A 38 5.04 -5.06 4.54
C ASP A 38 5.90 -6.27 4.13
N SER A 39 5.88 -7.35 4.94
CA SER A 39 6.56 -8.60 4.61
C SER A 39 5.93 -9.35 3.42
N LYS A 40 4.67 -9.08 3.07
CA LYS A 40 3.96 -9.78 2.00
C LYS A 40 4.33 -9.27 0.61
N LEU A 41 4.42 -10.19 -0.35
CA LEU A 41 4.53 -9.89 -1.79
C LEU A 41 3.16 -9.62 -2.44
N ASP A 42 3.17 -9.21 -3.70
CA ASP A 42 1.91 -9.07 -4.47
C ASP A 42 1.15 -10.39 -4.56
N GLY A 43 -0.15 -10.34 -4.25
CA GLY A 43 -1.03 -11.50 -4.23
C GLY A 43 -0.97 -12.34 -2.95
N GLU A 44 -0.02 -12.09 -2.04
CA GLU A 44 0.00 -12.73 -0.73
C GLU A 44 -0.97 -12.09 0.24
N SER A 45 -1.33 -12.81 1.31
CA SER A 45 -2.33 -12.37 2.28
C SER A 45 -1.84 -12.40 3.72
N ILE A 46 -2.45 -11.56 4.54
CA ILE A 46 -2.45 -11.70 6.01
C ILE A 46 -3.85 -12.09 6.48
N THR A 47 -3.94 -12.83 7.57
CA THR A 47 -5.20 -13.11 8.27
C THR A 47 -5.19 -12.44 9.63
N ILE A 48 -6.25 -11.71 9.96
CA ILE A 48 -6.46 -11.13 11.28
C ILE A 48 -7.62 -11.89 11.92
N GLU A 49 -7.35 -12.54 13.04
CA GLU A 49 -8.37 -13.23 13.82
C GLU A 49 -8.69 -12.40 15.06
N PHE A 50 -9.96 -12.08 15.24
CA PHE A 50 -10.51 -11.33 16.36
C PHE A 50 -11.12 -12.29 17.36
N PHE A 51 -10.93 -11.98 18.63
CA PHE A 51 -11.45 -12.74 19.75
C PHE A 51 -12.18 -11.81 20.70
N ALA A 52 -13.27 -12.30 21.27
CA ALA A 52 -13.97 -11.67 22.38
C ALA A 52 -14.24 -12.73 23.45
N ASN A 53 -13.92 -12.40 24.69
CA ASN A 53 -14.19 -13.19 25.88
C ASN A 53 -15.33 -12.53 26.66
N ASP A 54 -16.36 -13.30 26.98
CA ASP A 54 -17.43 -12.81 27.84
C ASP A 54 -17.06 -12.92 29.33
N THR A 55 -17.90 -12.37 30.20
CA THR A 55 -17.70 -12.41 31.66
C THR A 55 -17.76 -13.82 32.26
N LEU A 56 -18.21 -14.81 31.50
CA LEU A 56 -18.29 -16.23 31.88
C LEU A 56 -17.07 -17.03 31.39
N GLY A 57 -16.14 -16.40 30.68
CA GLY A 57 -14.94 -17.05 30.13
C GLY A 57 -15.17 -17.74 28.78
N GLN A 58 -16.31 -17.49 28.11
CA GLN A 58 -16.59 -18.04 26.79
C GLN A 58 -15.95 -17.16 25.72
N ILE A 59 -15.11 -17.79 24.89
CA ILE A 59 -14.38 -17.11 23.81
C ILE A 59 -15.10 -17.38 22.48
N SER A 60 -15.47 -16.31 21.78
CA SER A 60 -15.87 -16.33 20.37
C SER A 60 -14.77 -15.74 19.50
N SER A 61 -14.59 -16.26 18.28
CA SER A 61 -13.68 -15.68 17.30
C SER A 61 -14.30 -15.53 15.91
N ASP A 62 -13.76 -14.58 15.15
CA ASP A 62 -14.04 -14.38 13.73
C ASP A 62 -12.78 -13.86 13.03
N SER A 63 -12.66 -14.05 11.72
CA SER A 63 -11.43 -13.72 10.99
C SER A 63 -11.68 -13.01 9.67
N ILE A 64 -10.72 -12.16 9.29
CA ILE A 64 -10.68 -11.52 7.99
C ILE A 64 -9.35 -11.81 7.30
N THR A 65 -9.39 -11.95 5.98
CA THR A 65 -8.19 -12.12 5.15
C THR A 65 -8.00 -10.89 4.27
N LEU A 66 -6.82 -10.29 4.34
CA LEU A 66 -6.43 -9.15 3.52
C LEU A 66 -5.41 -9.62 2.48
N ILE A 67 -5.68 -9.39 1.20
CA ILE A 67 -4.78 -9.75 0.09
C ILE A 67 -4.06 -8.48 -0.38
N LYS A 68 -2.74 -8.52 -0.40
CA LYS A 68 -1.91 -7.41 -0.88
C LYS A 68 -1.97 -7.36 -2.40
N LYS A 69 -2.20 -6.15 -2.92
CA LYS A 69 -2.20 -5.86 -4.35
C LYS A 69 -1.27 -4.69 -4.63
N ILE A 70 -0.23 -4.94 -5.41
CA ILE A 70 0.72 -3.96 -5.89
C ILE A 70 0.46 -3.80 -7.39
N PRO A 71 -0.09 -2.66 -7.85
CA PRO A 71 -0.29 -2.46 -9.27
C PRO A 71 1.07 -2.52 -9.98
N PRO A 72 1.14 -3.07 -11.21
CA PRO A 72 2.36 -3.03 -11.98
C PRO A 72 2.81 -1.57 -12.15
N PRO A 73 4.13 -1.31 -12.21
CA PRO A 73 4.63 0.05 -12.39
C PRO A 73 3.95 0.65 -13.62
N THR A 74 3.32 1.82 -13.43
CA THR A 74 2.75 2.56 -14.54
C THR A 74 3.88 2.85 -15.52
N PRO A 75 3.70 2.58 -16.83
CA PRO A 75 4.71 2.98 -17.80
C PRO A 75 5.02 4.48 -17.62
N PRO A 76 6.28 4.90 -17.77
CA PRO A 76 6.63 6.31 -17.65
C PRO A 76 5.72 7.13 -18.57
N SER A 77 5.32 8.31 -18.11
CA SER A 77 4.42 9.25 -18.79
C SER A 77 5.01 9.76 -20.11
N GLY A 78 5.19 8.89 -21.09
CA GLY A 78 5.42 9.17 -22.50
C GLY A 78 4.29 8.50 -23.25
N ILE A 79 3.66 9.20 -24.20
CA ILE A 79 2.63 8.56 -25.00
C ILE A 79 3.27 7.34 -25.70
N PRO A 80 2.63 6.16 -25.59
CA PRO A 80 3.19 4.92 -26.10
C PRO A 80 3.53 5.08 -27.58
N GLY A 81 4.76 4.73 -27.95
CA GLY A 81 5.20 4.75 -29.35
C GLY A 81 6.13 5.91 -29.73
N TYR A 82 6.49 6.81 -28.81
CA TYR A 82 7.60 7.74 -29.04
C TYR A 82 8.64 7.76 -27.93
N ASP A 83 9.90 7.88 -28.34
CA ASP A 83 11.02 8.19 -27.45
C ASP A 83 11.14 9.72 -27.35
N ILE A 84 10.88 10.27 -26.17
CA ILE A 84 11.02 11.71 -25.85
C ILE A 84 12.43 12.25 -26.13
N SER A 85 13.44 11.38 -26.06
CA SER A 85 14.83 11.73 -26.36
C SER A 85 14.99 12.12 -27.84
N ILE A 86 14.27 11.43 -28.74
CA ILE A 86 14.26 11.73 -30.17
C ILE A 86 13.61 13.09 -30.42
N PHE A 87 12.50 13.40 -29.75
CA PHE A 87 11.83 14.70 -29.88
C PHE A 87 12.71 15.87 -29.43
N MET A 88 13.47 15.70 -28.34
CA MET A 88 14.43 16.71 -27.88
C MET A 88 15.56 16.95 -28.90
N ILE A 89 16.08 15.90 -29.54
CA ILE A 89 17.15 16.02 -30.55
C ILE A 89 16.64 16.75 -31.81
N ILE A 90 15.43 16.42 -32.30
CA ILE A 90 14.83 17.04 -33.49
C ILE A 90 14.56 18.52 -33.23
N THR A 91 13.98 18.87 -32.08
CA THR A 91 13.67 20.26 -31.73
C THR A 91 14.95 21.10 -31.65
N ILE A 92 15.99 20.65 -30.94
CA ILE A 92 17.28 21.37 -30.86
C ILE A 92 17.89 21.58 -32.26
N SER A 93 17.86 20.56 -33.11
CA SER A 93 18.42 20.64 -34.47
C SER A 93 17.69 21.66 -35.35
N THR A 94 16.35 21.68 -35.32
CA THR A 94 15.55 22.63 -36.11
C THR A 94 15.76 24.08 -35.66
N PHE A 95 15.82 24.33 -34.35
CA PHE A 95 16.14 25.65 -33.81
C PHE A 95 17.54 26.11 -34.21
N GLY A 96 18.54 25.21 -34.19
CA GLY A 96 19.90 25.50 -34.66
C GLY A 96 19.94 25.90 -36.14
N ILE A 97 19.24 25.16 -37.00
CA ILE A 97 19.16 25.45 -38.44
C ILE A 97 18.46 26.80 -38.69
N LEU A 98 17.36 27.06 -37.99
CA LEU A 98 16.62 28.32 -38.09
C LEU A 98 17.50 29.51 -37.69
N TYR A 99 18.21 29.39 -36.57
CA TYR A 99 19.14 30.41 -36.10
C TYR A 99 20.25 30.69 -37.13
N LEU A 100 20.86 29.66 -37.70
CA LEU A 100 21.89 29.81 -38.73
C LEU A 100 21.35 30.49 -39.99
N THR A 101 20.12 30.17 -40.38
CA THR A 101 19.46 30.78 -41.56
C THR A 101 19.19 32.26 -41.34
N ILE A 102 18.76 32.65 -40.14
CA ILE A 102 18.54 34.06 -39.77
C ILE A 102 19.87 34.81 -39.71
N LYS A 103 20.92 34.20 -39.14
CA LYS A 103 22.26 34.80 -39.06
C LYS A 103 22.89 35.03 -40.43
N LYS A 104 22.73 34.10 -41.38
CA LYS A 104 23.24 34.25 -42.76
C LYS A 104 22.52 35.34 -43.58
N ARG A 105 21.34 35.79 -43.15
CA ARG A 105 20.56 36.85 -43.80
C ARG A 105 20.89 38.26 -43.28
N LYS A 106 21.75 38.38 -42.27
CA LYS A 106 22.32 39.64 -41.78
C LYS A 106 23.75 39.79 -42.29
#